data_AF-A0A6G1S3A8-F1
#
_entry.id   AF-A0A6G1S3A8-F1
#
_cell.length_a   1.000
_cell.length_b   1.000
_cell.length_c   1.000
_cell.angle_alpha   90.00
_cell.angle_beta   90.00
_cell.angle_gamma   90.00
#
_symmetry.space_group_name_H-M   'P 1'
#
loop_
_entity.id
_entity.type
_entity.pdbx_description
1 polymer ?
#
loop_
_entity_poly.entity_id
_entity_poly.type
_entity_poly.pdbx_seq_one_letter_code
_entity_poly.pdbx_strand_id
1 'polypeptide(L)'
;AEFALGNHHEATAGNQEDHQDQHHNQDQHNLDEAQLHHHEDEHEEHDEFVPDELDEDLDIPVSFALFLLITYMMFGAVVFSIWESWNFFDSLYFVFISMSTIGFGDLVPQHPKRMIGTFAYLLFGLALTSMCINVVQEKIHATFLRAKMQIGEKMGFDLDQIMADDYYHDGGSAYGDENGGGGGSEE
;
A
#
# COMPACT_ATOMS: atom_id res chain seq x y z
N ALA A 1 -64.39 54.84 -50.17
CA ALA A 1 -63.37 53.94 -49.62
C ALA A 1 -62.61 54.77 -48.59
N GLU A 2 -63.10 54.75 -47.35
CA GLU A 2 -62.72 53.81 -46.27
C GLU A 2 -61.54 54.39 -45.47
N PHE A 3 -61.79 54.89 -44.25
CA PHE A 3 -61.85 54.16 -42.96
C PHE A 3 -60.42 53.85 -42.48
N ALA A 4 -59.80 54.75 -41.70
CA ALA A 4 -59.94 54.92 -40.25
C ALA A 4 -59.21 53.84 -39.45
N LEU A 5 -58.44 54.28 -38.45
CA LEU A 5 -58.21 53.72 -37.11
C LEU A 5 -56.95 54.42 -36.56
N GLY A 6 -56.94 55.06 -35.41
CA GLY A 6 -57.91 55.12 -34.32
C GLY A 6 -57.10 55.57 -33.10
N ASN A 7 -57.40 56.75 -32.58
CA ASN A 7 -56.92 57.22 -31.28
C ASN A 7 -57.62 56.42 -30.18
N HIS A 8 -56.86 55.96 -29.18
CA HIS A 8 -57.32 55.70 -27.81
C HIS A 8 -56.10 55.97 -26.91
N HIS A 9 -56.09 57.09 -26.19
CA HIS A 9 -56.51 57.25 -24.80
C HIS A 9 -55.47 56.76 -23.76
N GLU A 10 -54.83 57.76 -23.14
CA GLU A 10 -54.37 57.89 -21.75
C GLU A 10 -54.25 56.65 -20.85
N ALA A 11 -53.07 56.48 -20.24
CA ALA A 11 -52.95 56.29 -18.80
C ALA A 11 -51.54 56.66 -18.29
N THR A 12 -51.54 57.40 -17.19
CA THR A 12 -50.45 57.94 -16.38
C THR A 12 -49.63 56.86 -15.65
N ALA A 13 -48.40 57.25 -15.25
CA ALA A 13 -47.61 56.75 -14.11
C ALA A 13 -46.54 55.67 -14.38
N GLY A 14 -45.28 56.03 -14.12
CA GLY A 14 -44.17 55.11 -13.92
C GLY A 14 -42.80 55.71 -14.25
N ASN A 15 -42.03 56.02 -13.20
CA ASN A 15 -40.55 55.98 -13.13
C ASN A 15 -39.75 56.52 -14.33
N GLN A 16 -39.13 57.70 -14.30
CA GLN A 16 -37.94 58.05 -13.50
C GLN A 16 -36.85 56.96 -13.38
N GLU A 17 -36.58 56.15 -14.40
CA GLU A 17 -35.43 55.22 -14.36
C GLU A 17 -34.59 55.15 -15.67
N ASP A 18 -35.00 55.81 -16.75
CA ASP A 18 -34.46 55.52 -18.10
C ASP A 18 -33.19 56.33 -18.51
N HIS A 19 -32.51 56.96 -17.56
CA HIS A 19 -31.21 57.62 -17.78
C HIS A 19 -30.03 56.85 -17.17
N GLN A 20 -30.26 55.63 -16.69
CA GLN A 20 -29.27 54.84 -15.95
C GLN A 20 -28.69 53.65 -16.75
N ASP A 21 -29.29 53.31 -17.90
CA ASP A 21 -28.96 52.09 -18.62
C ASP A 21 -27.77 52.21 -19.60
N GLN A 22 -27.33 53.43 -19.93
CA GLN A 22 -26.13 53.64 -20.76
C GLN A 22 -24.82 53.68 -19.97
N HIS A 23 -24.87 53.85 -18.66
CA HIS A 23 -23.69 53.70 -17.78
C HIS A 23 -23.44 52.23 -17.40
N HIS A 24 -24.51 51.43 -17.30
CA HIS A 24 -24.45 50.07 -16.78
C HIS A 24 -23.63 49.08 -17.63
N ASN A 25 -23.52 49.31 -18.95
CA ASN A 25 -22.78 48.43 -19.84
C ASN A 25 -21.28 48.75 -19.94
N GLN A 26 -20.86 49.95 -19.52
CA GLN A 26 -19.44 50.32 -19.40
C GLN A 26 -18.87 49.88 -18.05
N ASP A 27 -19.71 49.85 -17.01
CA ASP A 27 -19.36 49.35 -15.68
C ASP A 27 -19.17 47.81 -15.71
N GLN A 28 -19.98 47.07 -16.47
CA GLN A 28 -19.82 45.61 -16.60
C GLN A 28 -18.50 45.18 -17.25
N HIS A 29 -18.00 45.91 -18.25
CA HIS A 29 -16.72 45.59 -18.88
C HIS A 29 -15.50 45.87 -17.97
N ASN A 30 -15.66 46.79 -17.02
CA ASN A 30 -14.61 47.13 -16.05
C ASN A 30 -14.68 46.26 -14.77
N LEU A 31 -15.80 45.58 -14.53
CA LEU A 31 -15.94 44.60 -13.43
C LEU A 31 -15.26 43.26 -13.77
N ASP A 32 -15.16 42.90 -15.05
CA ASP A 32 -14.41 41.71 -15.48
C ASP A 32 -12.88 41.89 -15.35
N GLU A 33 -12.35 43.11 -15.53
CA GLU A 33 -10.91 43.39 -15.38
C GLU A 33 -10.48 43.63 -13.92
N ALA A 34 -11.38 44.07 -13.04
CA ALA A 34 -11.09 44.29 -11.62
C ALA A 34 -11.14 43.00 -10.77
N GLN A 35 -11.76 41.93 -11.27
CA GLN A 35 -11.82 40.63 -10.58
C GLN A 35 -10.68 39.67 -10.98
N LEU A 36 -9.86 40.02 -11.99
CA LEU A 36 -8.72 39.20 -12.41
C LEU A 36 -7.42 39.54 -11.67
N HIS A 37 -7.43 40.56 -10.80
CA HIS A 37 -6.21 41.09 -10.17
C HIS A 37 -6.28 41.17 -8.63
N HIS A 38 -7.31 40.57 -8.02
CA HIS A 38 -7.54 40.55 -6.57
C HIS A 38 -7.86 39.14 -6.07
N HIS A 39 -6.87 38.25 -6.18
CA HIS A 39 -6.75 37.03 -5.39
C HIS A 39 -5.27 37.02 -4.98
N GLU A 40 -4.91 37.76 -3.92
CA GLU A 40 -4.62 37.17 -2.61
C GLU A 40 -3.59 36.03 -2.84
N ASP A 41 -2.29 36.32 -2.85
CA ASP A 41 -1.48 36.49 -1.64
C ASP A 41 -1.93 35.59 -0.48
N GLU A 42 -2.22 34.33 -0.78
CA GLU A 42 -1.94 33.25 0.13
C GLU A 42 -0.78 32.47 -0.46
N HIS A 43 0.41 32.75 0.09
CA HIS A 43 1.38 31.71 0.29
C HIS A 43 0.66 30.57 1.01
N GLU A 44 0.10 29.63 0.25
CA GLU A 44 0.03 28.26 0.71
C GLU A 44 1.50 27.86 0.91
N GLU A 45 2.01 28.14 2.11
CA GLU A 45 2.71 27.11 2.85
C GLU A 45 1.85 25.87 2.63
N HIS A 46 2.20 25.10 1.61
CA HIS A 46 1.98 23.68 1.68
C HIS A 46 2.86 23.31 2.87
N ASP A 47 2.27 23.44 4.06
CA ASP A 47 2.64 22.69 5.22
C ASP A 47 2.88 21.32 4.63
N GLU A 48 4.16 20.99 4.54
CA GLU A 48 4.59 19.64 4.40
C GLU A 48 3.85 18.99 5.56
N PHE A 49 2.72 18.35 5.25
CA PHE A 49 2.12 17.38 6.13
C PHE A 49 3.15 16.27 6.16
N VAL A 50 4.23 16.53 6.89
CA VAL A 50 5.05 15.56 7.58
C VAL A 50 4.02 15.03 8.57
N PRO A 51 3.48 13.82 8.33
CA PRO A 51 2.84 13.14 9.43
C PRO A 51 3.98 13.01 10.45
N ASP A 52 3.92 13.81 11.52
CA ASP A 52 4.64 13.48 12.74
C ASP A 52 4.27 12.02 13.03
N GLU A 53 5.29 11.16 12.98
CA GLU A 53 5.21 9.78 13.46
C GLU A 53 4.36 8.82 12.62
N LEU A 54 4.72 8.62 11.34
CA LEU A 54 4.51 7.31 10.71
C LEU A 54 5.83 6.55 10.74
N ASP A 55 5.91 5.75 11.79
CA ASP A 55 6.73 4.58 11.92
C ASP A 55 8.24 4.89 11.99
N GLU A 56 8.75 5.01 13.22
CA GLU A 56 9.93 4.21 13.53
C GLU A 56 9.47 2.76 13.36
N ASP A 57 9.34 2.35 12.09
CA ASP A 57 8.80 1.08 11.71
C ASP A 57 9.63 0.09 12.51
N LEU A 58 8.96 -0.66 13.36
CA LEU A 58 9.40 -2.01 13.62
C LEU A 58 9.18 -2.82 12.33
N ASP A 59 9.70 -2.31 11.20
CA ASP A 59 9.97 -2.97 9.94
C ASP A 59 11.04 -3.92 10.37
N ILE A 60 10.63 -5.05 10.97
CA ILE A 60 11.53 -6.07 11.50
C ILE A 60 12.44 -6.34 10.33
N PRO A 61 13.68 -5.80 10.37
CA PRO A 61 14.43 -5.75 9.15
C PRO A 61 14.68 -7.20 8.81
N VAL A 62 14.67 -7.56 7.52
CA VAL A 62 15.01 -8.93 7.10
C VAL A 62 16.28 -9.40 7.83
N SER A 63 17.19 -8.46 8.08
CA SER A 63 18.37 -8.60 8.94
C SER A 63 18.07 -9.15 10.35
N PHE A 64 17.07 -8.65 11.07
CA PHE A 64 16.69 -9.15 12.40
C PHE A 64 16.09 -10.56 12.34
N ALA A 65 15.19 -10.84 11.38
CA ALA A 65 14.62 -12.17 11.20
C ALA A 65 15.73 -13.21 10.89
N LEU A 66 16.65 -12.87 9.97
CA LEU A 66 17.81 -13.69 9.64
C LEU A 66 18.76 -13.83 10.83
N PHE A 67 19.00 -12.76 11.60
CA PHE A 67 19.84 -12.80 12.79
C PHE A 67 19.26 -13.74 13.86
N LEU A 68 17.94 -13.68 14.11
CA LEU A 68 17.25 -14.59 15.00
C LEU A 68 17.36 -16.04 14.52
N LEU A 69 17.18 -16.30 13.22
CA LEU A 69 17.31 -17.63 12.65
C LEU A 69 18.74 -18.18 12.80
N ILE A 70 19.76 -17.38 12.52
CA ILE A 70 21.17 -17.78 12.67
C ILE A 70 21.48 -18.04 14.15
N THR A 71 21.06 -17.16 15.05
CA THR A 71 21.27 -17.33 16.50
C THR A 71 20.56 -18.58 17.02
N TYR A 72 19.35 -18.86 16.51
CA TYR A 72 18.62 -20.08 16.79
C TYR A 72 19.40 -21.32 16.36
N MET A 73 19.94 -21.34 15.14
CA MET A 73 20.78 -22.44 14.65
C MET A 73 22.05 -22.62 15.48
N MET A 74 22.72 -21.53 15.85
CA MET A 74 23.91 -21.57 16.70
C MET A 74 23.60 -22.14 18.08
N PHE A 75 22.47 -21.74 18.68
CA PHE A 75 22.02 -22.27 19.96
C PHE A 75 21.75 -23.79 19.86
N GLY A 76 21.03 -24.22 18.82
CA GLY A 76 20.83 -25.65 18.56
C GLY A 76 22.15 -26.41 18.40
N ALA A 77 23.09 -25.87 17.63
CA ALA A 77 24.40 -26.49 17.40
C ALA A 77 25.18 -26.72 18.71
N VAL A 78 25.16 -25.75 19.63
CA VAL A 78 25.78 -25.90 20.96
C VAL A 78 25.08 -27.00 21.77
N VAL A 79 23.74 -27.01 21.81
CA VAL A 79 22.96 -28.01 22.55
C VAL A 79 23.23 -29.43 22.02
N PHE A 80 23.18 -29.61 20.70
CA PHE A 80 23.40 -30.91 20.06
C PHE A 80 24.85 -31.38 20.19
N SER A 81 25.82 -30.48 20.14
CA SER A 81 27.23 -30.80 20.38
C SER A 81 27.44 -31.39 21.78
N ILE A 82 26.75 -30.85 22.80
CA ILE A 82 26.83 -31.38 24.17
C ILE A 82 26.03 -32.68 24.34
N TRP A 83 24.82 -32.76 23.77
CA TRP A 83 23.96 -33.92 23.93
C TRP A 83 24.48 -35.17 23.23
N GLU A 84 24.89 -35.04 21.97
CA GLU A 84 25.36 -36.17 21.15
C GLU A 84 26.89 -36.29 21.12
N SER A 85 27.62 -35.40 21.82
CA SER A 85 29.09 -35.36 21.82
C SER A 85 29.69 -35.20 20.41
N TRP A 86 28.94 -34.57 19.51
CA TRP A 86 29.38 -34.23 18.15
C TRP A 86 30.25 -32.98 18.16
N ASN A 87 31.08 -32.81 17.13
CA ASN A 87 31.77 -31.54 16.94
C ASN A 87 30.74 -30.42 16.70
N PHE A 88 31.13 -29.18 17.02
CA PHE A 88 30.30 -28.01 16.78
C PHE A 88 29.88 -27.89 15.31
N PHE A 89 30.79 -28.15 14.37
CA PHE A 89 30.51 -28.11 12.93
C PHE A 89 29.55 -29.22 12.49
N ASP A 90 29.69 -30.44 13.00
CA ASP A 90 28.77 -31.56 12.69
C ASP A 90 27.37 -31.27 13.23
N SER A 91 27.29 -30.64 14.41
CA SER A 91 26.02 -30.23 15.02
C SER A 91 25.36 -29.08 14.27
N LEU A 92 26.15 -28.09 13.83
CA LEU A 92 25.67 -26.98 13.00
C LEU A 92 25.21 -27.49 11.64
N TYR A 93 25.94 -28.42 11.03
CA TYR A 93 25.56 -29.09 9.80
C TYR A 93 24.21 -29.79 9.97
N PHE A 94 24.07 -30.63 11.00
CA PHE A 94 22.81 -31.32 11.32
C PHE A 94 21.62 -30.34 11.45
N VAL A 95 21.80 -29.28 12.24
CA VAL A 95 20.75 -28.27 12.44
C VAL A 95 20.43 -27.56 11.12
N PHE A 96 21.43 -27.14 10.35
CA PHE A 96 21.22 -26.46 9.07
C PHE A 96 20.51 -27.34 8.04
N ILE A 97 20.94 -28.59 7.82
CA ILE A 97 20.29 -29.48 6.82
C ILE A 97 18.86 -29.83 7.22
N SER A 98 18.58 -29.88 8.52
CA SER A 98 17.25 -30.16 9.04
C SER A 98 16.32 -28.96 8.88
N MET A 99 16.82 -27.75 9.20
CA MET A 99 16.08 -26.49 9.09
C MET A 99 15.82 -26.07 7.64
N SER A 100 16.78 -26.33 6.75
CA SER A 100 16.64 -26.13 5.30
C SER A 100 15.80 -27.22 4.62
N THR A 101 15.31 -28.21 5.38
CA THR A 101 14.51 -29.34 4.90
C THR A 101 15.23 -30.24 3.87
N ILE A 102 16.55 -30.12 3.73
CA ILE A 102 17.36 -31.00 2.88
C ILE A 102 17.35 -32.43 3.45
N GLY A 103 17.61 -32.56 4.76
CA GLY A 103 17.36 -33.78 5.53
C GLY A 103 18.07 -35.06 5.02
N PHE A 104 19.37 -35.01 4.75
CA PHE A 104 20.13 -36.19 4.28
C PHE A 104 20.02 -37.41 5.21
N GLY A 105 19.86 -37.19 6.52
CA GLY A 105 19.67 -38.26 7.51
C GLY A 105 20.95 -39.04 7.84
N ASP A 106 22.12 -38.53 7.48
CA ASP A 106 23.43 -39.08 7.78
C ASP A 106 23.84 -38.88 9.25
N LEU A 107 23.45 -37.74 9.83
CA LEU A 107 23.60 -37.41 11.24
C LEU A 107 22.22 -37.36 11.90
N VAL A 108 21.95 -38.22 12.87
CA VAL A 108 20.70 -38.24 13.65
C VAL A 108 20.95 -38.64 15.11
N PRO A 109 20.22 -38.06 16.08
CA PRO A 109 20.32 -38.45 17.49
C PRO A 109 19.95 -39.93 17.68
N GLN A 110 20.79 -40.69 18.38
CA GLN A 110 20.58 -42.14 18.52
C GLN A 110 19.61 -42.50 19.64
N HIS A 111 19.40 -41.60 20.61
CA HIS A 111 18.60 -41.90 21.78
C HIS A 111 17.14 -41.42 21.63
N PRO A 112 16.13 -42.28 21.86
CA PRO A 112 14.71 -41.92 21.72
C PRO A 112 14.28 -40.67 22.50
N LYS A 113 14.85 -40.46 23.70
CA LYS A 113 14.54 -39.28 24.53
C LYS A 113 15.02 -37.97 23.88
N ARG A 114 16.18 -38.00 23.23
CA ARG A 114 16.77 -36.83 22.55
C ARG A 114 16.12 -36.58 21.19
N MET A 115 15.68 -37.65 20.54
CA MET A 115 14.91 -37.60 19.30
C MET A 115 13.62 -36.78 19.46
N ILE A 116 12.85 -36.98 20.55
CA ILE A 116 11.66 -36.15 20.84
C ILE A 116 12.02 -34.67 21.03
N GLY A 117 13.09 -34.38 21.78
CA GLY A 117 13.57 -33.00 21.93
C GLY A 117 14.00 -32.37 20.61
N THR A 118 14.58 -33.18 19.72
CA THR A 118 14.99 -32.79 18.37
C THR A 118 13.79 -32.45 17.51
N PHE A 119 12.73 -33.28 17.52
CA PHE A 119 11.50 -32.96 16.81
C PHE A 119 10.86 -31.68 17.32
N ALA A 120 10.77 -31.50 18.64
CA ALA A 120 10.23 -30.26 19.20
C ALA A 120 11.04 -29.04 18.74
N TYR A 121 12.37 -29.11 18.81
CA TYR A 121 13.26 -28.06 18.30
C TYR A 121 13.06 -27.81 16.80
N LEU A 122 12.97 -28.85 15.97
CA LEU A 122 12.75 -28.67 14.54
C LEU A 122 11.38 -28.06 14.22
N LEU A 123 10.33 -28.37 14.98
CA LEU A 123 9.02 -27.75 14.78
C LEU A 123 9.05 -26.23 15.02
N PHE A 124 9.64 -25.79 16.13
CA PHE A 124 9.82 -24.35 16.39
C PHE A 124 10.72 -23.70 15.35
N GLY A 125 11.78 -24.40 14.96
CA GLY A 125 12.72 -23.91 13.96
C GLY A 125 12.09 -23.75 12.58
N LEU A 126 11.26 -24.69 12.14
CA LEU A 126 10.55 -24.60 10.88
C LEU A 126 9.51 -23.48 10.87
N ALA A 127 8.88 -23.18 12.01
CA ALA A 127 8.01 -22.01 12.15
C ALA A 127 8.80 -20.70 11.95
N LEU A 128 10.00 -20.60 12.56
CA LEU A 128 10.90 -19.46 12.35
C LEU A 128 11.40 -19.38 10.90
N THR A 129 11.76 -20.50 10.28
CA THR A 129 12.13 -20.55 8.86
C THR A 129 10.99 -20.07 7.98
N SER A 130 9.74 -20.49 8.24
CA SER A 130 8.57 -20.04 7.50
C SER A 130 8.36 -18.53 7.63
N MET A 131 8.49 -17.97 8.84
CA MET A 131 8.46 -16.52 9.04
C MET A 131 9.56 -15.81 8.22
N CYS A 132 10.79 -16.33 8.25
CA CYS A 132 11.91 -15.77 7.50
C CYS A 132 11.66 -15.81 5.99
N ILE A 133 11.11 -16.92 5.47
CA ILE A 133 10.77 -17.06 4.06
C ILE A 133 9.72 -16.02 3.67
N ASN A 134 8.66 -15.84 4.46
CA ASN A 134 7.61 -14.86 4.18
C ASN A 134 8.18 -13.44 4.11
N VAL A 135 9.00 -13.06 5.10
CA VAL A 135 9.64 -11.73 5.16
C VAL A 135 10.61 -11.50 3.99
N VAL A 136 11.39 -12.51 3.62
CA VAL A 136 12.30 -12.43 2.47
C VAL A 136 11.51 -12.34 1.16
N GLN A 137 10.43 -13.09 1.02
CA GLN A 137 9.57 -13.08 -0.16
C GLN A 137 8.97 -11.69 -0.41
N GLU A 138 8.46 -11.04 0.64
CA GLU A 138 7.88 -9.70 0.55
C GLU A 138 8.93 -8.66 0.10
N LYS A 139 10.14 -8.69 0.67
CA LYS A 139 11.22 -7.77 0.27
C LYS A 139 11.75 -8.08 -1.13
N ILE A 140 11.81 -9.36 -1.54
CA ILE A 140 12.18 -9.74 -2.91
C ILE A 140 11.14 -9.24 -3.90
N HIS A 141 9.84 -9.41 -3.60
CA HIS A 141 8.75 -8.93 -4.44
C HIS A 141 8.83 -7.41 -4.65
N ALA A 142 8.97 -6.64 -3.56
CA ALA A 142 9.13 -5.20 -3.63
C ALA A 142 10.38 -4.78 -4.44
N THR A 143 11.50 -5.48 -4.24
CA THR A 143 12.74 -5.21 -4.98
C THR A 143 12.60 -5.54 -6.47
N PHE A 144 11.89 -6.62 -6.79
CA PHE A 144 11.64 -7.05 -8.17
C PHE A 144 10.76 -6.05 -8.91
N LEU A 145 9.70 -5.53 -8.28
CA LEU A 145 8.87 -4.47 -8.86
C LEU A 145 9.68 -3.19 -9.12
N ARG A 146 10.55 -2.80 -8.19
CA ARG A 146 11.47 -1.66 -8.37
C ARG A 146 12.45 -1.89 -9.51
N ALA A 147 13.03 -3.09 -9.61
CA ALA A 147 13.91 -3.45 -10.71
C ALA A 147 13.18 -3.45 -12.06
N LYS A 148 11.93 -3.94 -12.10
CA LYS A 148 11.06 -3.88 -13.29
C LYS A 148 10.89 -2.43 -13.71
N MET A 149 10.45 -1.51 -12.83
CA MET A 149 10.29 -0.07 -13.12
C MET A 149 11.52 0.53 -13.80
N GLN A 150 12.70 0.31 -13.21
CA GLN A 150 13.95 0.86 -13.73
C GLN A 150 14.36 0.30 -15.10
N ILE A 151 14.02 -0.95 -15.39
CA ILE A 151 14.34 -1.59 -16.68
C ILE A 151 13.32 -1.17 -17.74
N GLY A 152 12.05 -1.06 -17.37
CA GLY A 152 10.99 -0.67 -18.30
C GLY A 152 11.08 0.77 -18.78
N GLU A 153 11.39 1.69 -17.88
CA GLU A 153 11.67 3.10 -18.23
C GLU A 153 12.80 3.19 -19.28
N LYS A 154 13.82 2.34 -19.14
CA LYS A 154 14.97 2.31 -20.07
C LYS A 154 14.69 1.59 -21.39
N MET A 155 13.72 0.68 -21.41
CA MET A 155 13.44 -0.19 -22.56
C MET A 155 12.17 0.20 -23.32
N GLY A 156 11.37 1.15 -22.82
CA GLY A 156 10.13 1.61 -23.46
C GLY A 156 9.03 0.55 -23.53
N PHE A 157 9.06 -0.45 -22.65
CA PHE A 157 7.99 -1.43 -22.51
C PHE A 157 6.83 -0.82 -21.71
N ASP A 158 5.60 -1.18 -22.06
CA ASP A 158 4.38 -0.70 -21.40
C ASP A 158 4.23 -1.38 -20.02
N LEU A 159 4.96 -0.86 -19.04
CA LEU A 159 5.02 -1.41 -17.69
C LEU A 159 3.75 -1.21 -16.91
N ASP A 160 2.99 -0.17 -17.25
CA ASP A 160 1.70 0.14 -16.65
C ASP A 160 0.73 -1.04 -16.80
N GLN A 161 0.80 -1.76 -17.93
CA GLN A 161 -0.08 -2.90 -18.19
C GLN A 161 0.29 -4.15 -17.36
N ILE A 162 1.58 -4.36 -17.09
CA ILE A 162 2.06 -5.49 -16.26
C ILE A 162 1.83 -5.19 -14.77
N MET A 163 2.00 -3.93 -14.37
CA MET A 163 1.75 -3.50 -12.99
C MET A 163 0.27 -3.48 -12.67
N ALA A 164 -0.60 -3.12 -13.62
CA ALA A 164 -2.03 -3.25 -13.47
C ALA A 164 -2.41 -4.71 -13.15
N ASP A 165 -1.96 -5.68 -13.96
CA ASP A 165 -2.27 -7.10 -13.74
C ASP A 165 -1.74 -7.63 -12.39
N ASP A 166 -0.50 -7.30 -12.00
CA ASP A 166 0.09 -7.72 -10.72
C ASP A 166 -0.62 -7.05 -9.50
N TYR A 167 -1.03 -5.78 -9.61
CA TYR A 167 -1.69 -5.02 -8.53
C TYR A 167 -3.18 -5.43 -8.35
N TYR A 168 -3.89 -5.70 -9.45
CA TYR A 168 -5.26 -6.22 -9.39
C TYR A 168 -5.33 -7.63 -8.81
N HIS A 169 -4.27 -8.44 -8.90
CA HIS A 169 -4.24 -9.79 -8.34
C HIS A 169 -4.05 -9.83 -6.82
N ASP A 170 -3.39 -8.83 -6.22
CA ASP A 170 -3.13 -8.78 -4.76
C ASP A 170 -4.25 -8.05 -3.99
N GLY A 171 -4.88 -7.04 -4.60
CA GLY A 171 -6.00 -6.28 -4.00
C GLY A 171 -7.36 -7.01 -3.95
N GLY A 172 -7.47 -8.21 -4.54
CA GLY A 172 -8.74 -8.93 -4.71
C GLY A 172 -9.18 -9.81 -3.53
N SER A 173 -8.36 -9.98 -2.49
CA SER A 173 -8.65 -10.94 -1.39
C SER A 173 -9.26 -10.29 -0.13
N ALA A 174 -9.30 -8.96 -0.03
CA ALA A 174 -9.71 -8.27 1.21
C ALA A 174 -11.14 -7.71 1.23
N TYR A 175 -11.91 -7.82 0.15
CA TYR A 175 -13.32 -7.41 0.12
C TYR A 175 -14.19 -8.48 -0.55
N GLY A 176 -14.40 -9.57 0.17
CA GLY A 176 -15.36 -10.59 -0.21
C GLY A 176 -15.85 -11.30 1.04
N ASP A 177 -16.97 -10.83 1.58
CA ASP A 177 -18.08 -11.62 2.15
C ASP A 177 -18.69 -10.98 3.40
N GLU A 178 -19.53 -9.95 3.23
CA GLU A 178 -20.66 -9.69 4.12
C GLU A 178 -21.76 -8.97 3.32
N ASN A 179 -22.62 -9.74 2.65
CA ASN A 179 -24.04 -9.39 2.45
C ASN A 179 -24.83 -10.60 1.90
N GLY A 180 -24.80 -11.69 2.66
CA GLY A 180 -25.89 -12.66 2.68
C GLY A 180 -26.86 -12.28 3.79
N GLY A 181 -27.94 -11.54 3.48
CA GLY A 181 -28.95 -11.25 4.48
C GLY A 181 -30.04 -10.26 4.09
N GLY A 182 -31.20 -10.78 3.66
CA GLY A 182 -32.50 -10.15 3.92
C GLY A 182 -33.07 -9.28 2.79
N GLY A 183 -34.12 -9.77 2.16
CA GLY A 183 -34.93 -8.99 1.21
C GLY A 183 -36.06 -9.80 0.59
N GLY A 184 -36.88 -10.44 1.41
CA GLY A 184 -38.16 -11.01 0.97
C GLY A 184 -39.31 -10.20 1.54
N SER A 185 -39.96 -9.39 0.71
CA SER A 185 -41.38 -9.00 0.82
C SER A 185 -41.77 -8.08 -0.36
N GLU A 186 -42.82 -8.51 -1.07
CA GLU A 186 -43.83 -7.72 -1.80
C GLU A 186 -43.34 -7.02 -3.10
N GLU A 187 -43.95 -7.22 -4.28
CA GLU A 187 -45.37 -7.32 -4.67
C GLU A 187 -45.67 -8.43 -5.69
#